data_AF-A0A6N6S3Y0-F1
#
_entry.id   AF-A0A6N6S3Y0-F1
#
_cell.length_a   1.000
_cell.length_b   1.000
_cell.length_c   1.000
_cell.angle_alpha   90.00
_cell.angle_beta   90.00
_cell.angle_gamma   90.00
#
_symmetry.space_group_name_H-M   'P 1'
#
loop_
_entity.id
_entity.type
_entity.pdbx_description
1 polymer ?
#
loop_
_entity_poly.entity_id
_entity_poly.type
_entity_poly.pdbx_seq_one_letter_code
_entity_poly.pdbx_strand_id
1 'polypeptide(L)'
;MYISIKSRLIFLLIAFTLLPFVLLRIVAYPKVQSDLQEILIRNLDGIGHKQAELVTNWVQERVKNAGVIAENPFMTKCAKINEHDEDYPYVVKYLKSIQYKYGYKGILISDNTGMITVATAEERVGHDISQRDYFQQALQGNTYVSGIVHSEIPLINEFGEKEPGMPTMFVSTPLRDRDGMIVGAIIIRVDANALNNLMLSLNLGTTGET
;
A
#
# COMPACT_ATOMS: atom_id res chain seq x y z
N MET A 1 30.80 26.11 66.87
CA MET A 1 30.58 24.67 67.14
C MET A 1 31.75 23.91 66.53
N TYR A 2 32.74 23.53 67.35
CA TYR A 2 33.94 22.84 66.84
C TYR A 2 33.59 21.40 66.49
N ILE A 3 33.75 21.04 65.22
CA ILE A 3 33.55 19.68 64.73
C ILE A 3 34.68 18.82 65.29
N SER A 4 34.34 17.78 66.06
CA SER A 4 35.31 16.80 66.56
C SER A 4 36.07 16.16 65.40
N ILE A 5 37.40 15.97 65.54
CA ILE A 5 38.27 15.38 64.50
C ILE A 5 37.67 14.09 63.90
N LYS A 6 37.03 13.26 64.74
CA LYS A 6 36.38 12.01 64.31
C LYS A 6 35.27 12.26 63.27
N SER A 7 34.44 13.28 63.48
CA SER A 7 33.34 13.63 62.58
C SER A 7 33.85 14.19 61.25
N ARG A 8 34.92 15.00 61.27
CA ARG A 8 35.56 15.52 60.06
C ARG A 8 36.18 14.41 59.19
N LEU A 9 36.78 13.40 59.83
CA LEU A 9 37.41 12.28 59.16
C LEU A 9 36.37 11.32 58.53
N ILE A 10 35.27 11.07 59.24
CA ILE A 10 34.12 10.31 58.71
C ILE A 10 33.51 11.02 57.49
N PHE A 11 33.32 12.34 57.55
CA PHE A 11 32.76 13.11 56.43
C PHE A 11 33.64 13.05 55.18
N LEU A 12 34.96 13.21 55.33
CA LEU A 12 35.91 13.11 54.21
C LEU A 12 35.90 11.71 53.56
N LEU A 13 35.80 10.65 54.36
CA LEU A 13 35.72 9.27 53.86
C LEU A 13 34.42 9.02 53.09
N ILE A 14 33.27 9.51 53.59
CA ILE A 14 31.98 9.42 52.89
C ILE A 14 32.00 10.22 51.58
N ALA A 15 32.56 11.44 51.61
CA ALA A 15 32.68 12.26 50.41
C ALA A 15 33.56 11.56 49.36
N PHE A 16 34.68 10.97 49.77
CA PHE A 16 35.59 10.25 48.87
C PHE A 16 34.96 9.00 48.24
N THR A 17 34.12 8.26 48.98
CA THR A 17 33.42 7.08 48.43
C THR A 17 32.24 7.44 47.54
N LEU A 18 31.54 8.54 47.80
CA LEU A 18 30.39 8.98 46.99
C LEU A 18 30.80 9.74 45.72
N LEU A 19 31.92 10.46 45.75
CA LEU A 19 32.43 11.24 44.62
C LEU A 19 32.48 10.45 43.30
N PRO A 20 33.03 9.22 43.23
CA PRO A 20 33.05 8.46 41.98
C PRO A 20 31.66 8.09 41.46
N PHE A 21 30.67 7.82 42.33
CA PHE A 21 29.29 7.55 41.90
C PHE A 21 28.59 8.78 41.34
N VAL A 22 28.84 9.95 41.94
CA VAL A 22 28.31 11.23 41.43
C VAL A 22 28.93 11.55 40.08
N LEU A 23 30.24 11.38 39.93
CA LEU A 23 30.93 11.55 38.64
C LEU A 23 30.41 10.57 37.58
N LEU A 24 30.22 9.30 37.94
CA LEU A 24 29.63 8.30 37.05
C LEU A 24 28.22 8.71 36.63
N ARG A 25 27.38 9.17 37.57
CA ARG A 25 26.03 9.64 37.26
C ARG A 25 26.05 10.85 36.32
N ILE A 26 26.96 11.80 36.49
CA ILE A 26 27.03 13.01 35.65
C ILE A 26 27.54 12.69 34.25
N VAL A 27 28.47 11.74 34.10
CA VAL A 27 29.10 11.44 32.80
C VAL A 27 28.41 10.29 32.06
N ALA A 28 28.18 9.17 32.74
CA ALA A 28 27.70 7.94 32.10
C ALA A 28 26.19 7.97 31.87
N TYR A 29 25.40 8.50 32.82
CA TYR A 29 23.94 8.45 32.69
C TYR A 29 23.40 9.26 31.50
N PRO A 30 23.84 10.51 31.26
CA PRO A 30 23.38 11.26 30.08
C PRO A 30 23.83 10.60 28.77
N LYS A 31 25.02 10.00 28.76
CA LYS A 31 25.52 9.27 27.59
C LYS A 31 24.66 8.05 27.27
N VAL A 32 24.37 7.21 28.27
CA VAL A 32 23.50 6.04 28.10
C VAL A 32 22.11 6.46 27.63
N GLN A 33 21.56 7.55 28.17
CA GLN A 33 20.27 8.07 27.72
C GLN A 33 20.32 8.54 26.26
N SER A 34 21.35 9.28 25.86
CA SER A 34 21.55 9.74 24.49
C SER A 34 21.72 8.58 23.52
N ASP A 35 22.57 7.60 23.85
CA ASP A 35 22.83 6.43 23.01
C ASP A 35 21.55 5.59 22.83
N LEU A 36 20.75 5.42 23.88
CA LEU A 36 19.44 4.75 23.79
C LEU A 36 18.45 5.54 22.92
N GLN A 37 18.39 6.86 23.07
CA GLN A 37 17.54 7.72 22.23
C GLN A 37 17.94 7.64 20.76
N GLU A 38 19.24 7.67 20.46
CA GLU A 38 19.76 7.53 19.09
C GLU A 38 19.40 6.17 18.48
N ILE A 39 19.55 5.08 19.24
CA ILE A 39 19.14 3.74 18.80
C ILE A 39 17.64 3.70 18.51
N LEU A 40 16.80 4.29 19.36
CA LEU A 40 15.35 4.34 19.14
C LEU A 40 15.00 5.12 17.87
N ILE A 41 15.59 6.30 17.67
CA ILE A 41 15.36 7.11 16.46
C ILE A 41 15.80 6.36 15.20
N ARG A 42 17.00 5.77 15.22
CA ARG A 42 17.53 5.00 14.08
C ARG A 42 16.68 3.78 13.77
N ASN A 43 16.15 3.11 14.79
CA ASN A 43 15.23 1.98 14.59
C ASN A 43 13.92 2.45 13.95
N LEU A 44 13.34 3.57 14.41
CA LEU A 44 12.13 4.13 13.81
C LEU A 44 12.35 4.54 12.36
N ASP A 45 13.47 5.19 12.04
CA ASP A 45 13.85 5.58 10.68
C ASP A 45 14.04 4.35 9.78
N GLY A 46 14.76 3.33 10.28
CA GLY A 46 14.95 2.07 9.57
C GLY A 46 13.65 1.31 9.31
N ILE A 47 12.69 1.35 10.24
CA ILE A 47 11.37 0.74 10.06
C ILE A 47 10.53 1.55 9.08
N GLY A 48 10.51 2.88 9.19
CA GLY A 48 9.82 3.75 8.25
C GLY A 48 10.30 3.55 6.82
N HIS A 49 11.62 3.42 6.62
CA HIS A 49 12.19 3.11 5.31
C HIS A 49 11.72 1.76 4.78
N LYS A 50 11.70 0.71 5.62
CA LYS A 50 11.21 -0.62 5.24
C LYS A 50 9.72 -0.63 4.92
N GLN A 51 8.90 0.08 5.70
CA GLN A 51 7.47 0.25 5.43
C GLN A 51 7.24 0.92 4.07
N ALA A 52 7.96 2.00 3.79
CA ALA A 52 7.91 2.69 2.51
C ALA A 52 8.33 1.78 1.35
N GLU A 53 9.39 0.98 1.52
CA GLU A 53 9.84 0.01 0.53
C GLU A 53 8.80 -1.08 0.28
N LEU A 54 8.18 -1.64 1.33
CA LEU A 54 7.11 -2.63 1.20
C LEU A 54 5.91 -2.08 0.42
N VAL A 55 5.43 -0.88 0.77
CA VAL A 55 4.31 -0.23 0.06
C VAL A 55 4.70 0.03 -1.40
N THR A 56 5.91 0.53 -1.64
CA THR A 56 6.41 0.79 -3.00
C THR A 56 6.43 -0.48 -3.83
N ASN A 57 6.99 -1.56 -3.31
CA ASN A 57 7.05 -2.85 -3.98
C ASN A 57 5.65 -3.40 -4.25
N TRP A 58 4.74 -3.33 -3.27
CA TRP A 58 3.36 -3.76 -3.42
C TRP A 58 2.62 -3.01 -4.54
N VAL A 59 2.79 -1.68 -4.62
CA VAL A 59 2.20 -0.86 -5.69
C VAL A 59 2.82 -1.22 -7.05
N GLN A 60 4.15 -1.30 -7.11
CA GLN A 60 4.88 -1.64 -8.35
C GLN A 60 4.50 -3.01 -8.89
N GLU A 61 4.25 -3.99 -8.03
CA GLU A 61 3.74 -5.30 -8.46
C GLU A 61 2.38 -5.19 -9.16
N ARG A 62 1.47 -4.34 -8.67
CA ARG A 62 0.16 -4.17 -9.32
C ARG A 62 0.27 -3.44 -10.66
N VAL A 63 1.18 -2.47 -10.75
CA VAL A 63 1.54 -1.82 -12.02
C VAL A 63 2.07 -2.84 -13.04
N LYS A 64 3.00 -3.72 -12.62
CA LYS A 64 3.53 -4.80 -13.46
C LYS A 64 2.44 -5.78 -13.89
N ASN A 65 1.59 -6.21 -12.96
CA ASN A 65 0.49 -7.13 -13.26
C ASN A 65 -0.49 -6.52 -14.28
N ALA A 66 -0.85 -5.24 -14.12
CA ALA A 66 -1.69 -4.54 -15.07
C ALA A 66 -1.04 -4.49 -16.46
N GLY A 67 0.25 -4.14 -16.53
CA GLY A 67 1.02 -4.13 -17.77
C GLY A 67 1.04 -5.49 -18.48
N VAL A 68 1.34 -6.57 -17.76
CA VAL A 68 1.34 -7.93 -18.32
C VAL A 68 -0.02 -8.33 -18.88
N ILE A 69 -1.11 -7.94 -18.22
CA ILE A 69 -2.45 -8.22 -18.74
C ILE A 69 -2.71 -7.37 -19.99
N ALA A 70 -2.36 -6.08 -19.98
CA ALA A 70 -2.57 -5.19 -21.13
C ALA A 70 -1.75 -5.58 -22.37
N GLU A 71 -0.54 -6.11 -22.18
CA GLU A 71 0.34 -6.59 -23.25
C GLU A 71 -0.14 -7.89 -23.88
N ASN A 72 -1.12 -8.58 -23.28
CA ASN A 72 -1.72 -9.76 -23.89
C ASN A 72 -2.45 -9.37 -25.18
N PRO A 73 -2.06 -9.92 -26.36
CA PRO A 73 -2.61 -9.51 -27.66
C PRO A 73 -4.13 -9.65 -27.77
N PHE A 74 -4.75 -10.54 -26.99
CA PHE A 74 -6.19 -10.74 -26.97
C PHE A 74 -6.95 -9.61 -26.25
N MET A 75 -6.31 -8.87 -25.35
CA MET A 75 -6.99 -7.81 -24.58
C MET A 75 -7.41 -6.62 -25.44
N THR A 76 -6.69 -6.33 -26.52
CA THR A 76 -7.05 -5.26 -27.46
C THR A 76 -8.41 -5.50 -28.13
N LYS A 77 -8.75 -6.76 -28.42
CA LYS A 77 -10.08 -7.14 -28.94
C LYS A 77 -11.17 -6.90 -27.90
N CYS A 78 -10.85 -7.15 -26.63
CA CYS A 78 -11.80 -7.03 -25.51
C CYS A 78 -12.30 -5.59 -25.30
N ALA A 79 -11.56 -4.59 -25.78
CA ALA A 79 -12.02 -3.19 -25.78
C ALA A 79 -13.15 -2.92 -26.80
N LYS A 80 -13.52 -3.89 -27.65
CA LYS A 80 -14.54 -3.75 -28.69
C LYS A 80 -15.63 -4.84 -28.65
N ILE A 81 -15.53 -5.81 -27.74
CA ILE A 81 -16.53 -6.85 -27.60
C ILE A 81 -17.71 -6.40 -26.74
N ASN A 82 -18.81 -7.11 -26.84
CA ASN A 82 -20.02 -6.95 -26.05
C ASN A 82 -20.54 -8.31 -25.57
N GLU A 83 -21.57 -8.32 -24.74
CA GLU A 83 -22.11 -9.53 -24.09
C GLU A 83 -22.67 -10.58 -25.06
N HIS A 84 -22.99 -10.20 -26.30
CA HIS A 84 -23.52 -11.11 -27.33
C HIS A 84 -22.43 -11.78 -28.16
N ASP A 85 -21.17 -11.35 -28.02
CA ASP A 85 -20.06 -11.96 -28.76
C ASP A 85 -19.70 -13.34 -28.20
N GLU A 86 -19.40 -14.28 -29.10
CA GLU A 86 -19.05 -15.67 -28.75
C GLU A 86 -17.86 -15.77 -27.78
N ASP A 87 -16.88 -14.87 -27.92
CA ASP A 87 -15.68 -14.83 -27.10
C ASP A 87 -15.92 -14.25 -25.69
N TYR A 88 -17.02 -13.51 -25.47
CA TYR A 88 -17.26 -12.76 -24.24
C TYR A 88 -17.19 -13.59 -22.95
N PRO A 89 -17.86 -14.76 -22.86
CA PRO A 89 -17.81 -15.59 -21.65
C PRO A 89 -16.40 -16.11 -21.35
N TYR A 90 -15.58 -16.35 -22.38
CA TYR A 90 -14.21 -16.82 -22.22
C TYR A 90 -13.30 -15.72 -21.68
N VAL A 91 -13.48 -14.48 -22.14
CA VAL A 91 -12.76 -13.31 -21.61
C VAL A 91 -13.12 -13.08 -20.15
N VAL A 92 -14.42 -13.07 -19.81
CA VAL A 92 -14.86 -12.91 -18.42
C VAL A 92 -14.29 -14.01 -17.52
N LYS A 93 -14.30 -15.27 -17.97
CA LYS A 93 -13.70 -16.40 -17.24
C LYS A 93 -12.20 -16.21 -17.02
N TYR A 94 -11.47 -15.76 -18.04
CA TYR A 94 -10.04 -15.46 -17.93
C TYR A 94 -9.78 -14.36 -16.90
N LEU A 95 -10.51 -13.24 -16.97
CA LEU A 95 -10.37 -12.14 -16.00
C LEU A 95 -10.76 -12.55 -14.58
N LYS A 96 -11.82 -13.36 -14.39
CA LYS A 96 -12.18 -13.92 -13.09
C LYS A 96 -11.06 -14.82 -12.53
N SER A 97 -10.34 -15.56 -13.37
CA SER A 97 -9.19 -16.37 -12.94
C SER A 97 -8.03 -15.50 -12.42
N ILE A 98 -7.74 -14.38 -13.09
CA ILE A 98 -6.74 -13.41 -12.65
C ILE A 98 -7.21 -12.75 -11.35
N GLN A 99 -8.46 -12.32 -11.30
CA GLN A 99 -9.06 -11.70 -10.12
C GLN A 99 -8.87 -12.61 -8.89
N TYR A 100 -9.21 -13.89 -9.01
CA TYR A 100 -9.06 -14.86 -7.93
C TYR A 100 -7.59 -15.09 -7.57
N LYS A 101 -6.72 -15.31 -8.56
CA LYS A 101 -5.30 -15.64 -8.35
C LYS A 101 -4.53 -14.53 -7.64
N TYR A 102 -4.84 -13.26 -7.94
CA TYR A 102 -4.15 -12.10 -7.39
C TYR A 102 -4.92 -11.39 -6.28
N GLY A 103 -6.11 -11.87 -5.91
CA GLY A 103 -6.93 -11.27 -4.85
C GLY A 103 -7.50 -9.88 -5.18
N TYR A 104 -7.74 -9.60 -6.46
CA TYR A 104 -8.33 -8.32 -6.86
C TYR A 104 -9.83 -8.27 -6.56
N LYS A 105 -10.35 -7.07 -6.27
CA LYS A 105 -11.79 -6.87 -6.03
C LYS A 105 -12.58 -6.76 -7.33
N GLY A 106 -11.92 -6.50 -8.45
CA GLY A 106 -12.52 -6.51 -9.77
C GLY A 106 -11.53 -6.21 -10.87
N ILE A 107 -11.84 -6.63 -12.10
CA ILE A 107 -11.11 -6.25 -13.30
C ILE A 107 -12.14 -5.80 -14.32
N LEU A 108 -11.87 -4.70 -15.00
CA LEU A 108 -12.73 -4.14 -16.02
C LEU A 108 -11.91 -3.67 -17.22
N ILE A 109 -12.50 -3.77 -18.40
CA ILE A 109 -11.97 -3.32 -19.67
C ILE A 109 -12.95 -2.29 -20.21
N SER A 110 -12.41 -1.21 -20.75
CA SER A 110 -13.17 -0.14 -21.40
C SER A 110 -12.67 0.08 -22.81
N ASP A 111 -13.54 0.66 -23.64
CA ASP A 111 -13.16 1.23 -24.92
C ASP A 111 -12.44 2.59 -24.74
N ASN A 112 -12.07 3.22 -25.86
CA ASN A 112 -11.42 4.53 -25.85
C ASN A 112 -12.34 5.70 -25.50
N THR A 113 -13.65 5.48 -25.37
CA THR A 113 -14.63 6.49 -24.94
C THR A 113 -14.85 6.48 -23.43
N GLY A 114 -14.48 5.38 -22.76
CA GLY A 114 -14.69 5.17 -21.34
C GLY A 114 -15.91 4.30 -21.05
N MET A 115 -16.51 3.67 -22.06
CA MET A 115 -17.57 2.69 -21.86
C MET A 115 -16.96 1.36 -21.42
N ILE A 116 -17.43 0.80 -20.31
CA ILE A 116 -16.99 -0.53 -19.87
C ILE A 116 -17.57 -1.60 -20.80
N THR A 117 -16.70 -2.33 -21.50
CA THR A 117 -17.06 -3.41 -22.42
C THR A 117 -17.07 -4.77 -21.75
N VAL A 118 -16.17 -5.00 -20.78
CA VAL A 118 -16.06 -6.27 -20.03
C VAL A 118 -15.80 -5.97 -18.57
N ALA A 119 -16.46 -6.68 -17.66
CA ALA A 119 -16.17 -6.60 -16.23
C ALA A 119 -16.31 -7.96 -15.55
N THR A 120 -15.51 -8.21 -14.51
CA THR A 120 -15.70 -9.41 -13.68
C THR A 120 -16.89 -9.29 -12.73
N ALA A 121 -17.32 -8.06 -12.43
CA ALA A 121 -18.60 -7.75 -11.80
C ALA A 121 -19.58 -7.28 -12.89
N GLU A 122 -20.54 -8.13 -13.25
CA GLU A 122 -21.46 -7.92 -14.39
C GLU A 122 -22.25 -6.60 -14.29
N GLU A 123 -22.58 -6.17 -13.07
CA GLU A 123 -23.26 -4.90 -12.76
C GLU A 123 -22.53 -3.64 -13.30
N ARG A 124 -21.28 -3.78 -13.78
CA ARG A 124 -20.45 -2.67 -14.28
C ARG A 124 -20.41 -2.52 -15.79
N VAL A 125 -20.82 -3.52 -16.57
CA VAL A 125 -20.81 -3.45 -18.03
C VAL A 125 -21.74 -2.31 -18.48
N GLY A 126 -21.33 -1.52 -19.47
CA GLY A 126 -22.10 -0.38 -19.96
C GLY A 126 -22.07 0.88 -19.07
N HIS A 127 -21.28 0.91 -18.00
CA HIS A 127 -21.06 2.15 -17.25
C HIS A 127 -19.96 3.01 -17.87
N ASP A 128 -20.18 4.33 -17.84
CA ASP A 128 -19.20 5.32 -18.27
C ASP A 128 -18.19 5.65 -17.14
N ILE A 129 -16.90 5.58 -17.47
CA ILE A 129 -15.77 5.97 -16.62
C ILE A 129 -14.91 7.09 -17.22
N SER A 130 -15.36 7.76 -18.28
CA SER A 130 -14.66 8.82 -19.01
C SER A 130 -14.17 9.98 -18.12
N GLN A 131 -14.91 10.28 -17.04
CA GLN A 131 -14.60 11.35 -16.10
C GLN A 131 -13.69 10.91 -14.96
N ARG A 132 -13.25 9.64 -14.92
CA ARG A 132 -12.41 9.11 -13.85
C ARG A 132 -10.95 9.36 -14.16
N ASP A 133 -10.22 9.81 -13.15
CA ASP A 133 -8.79 10.10 -13.20
C ASP A 133 -7.98 8.91 -13.75
N TYR A 134 -8.25 7.70 -13.24
CA TYR A 134 -7.56 6.49 -13.68
C TYR A 134 -7.81 6.19 -15.16
N PHE A 135 -9.00 6.48 -15.69
CA PHE A 135 -9.27 6.29 -17.11
C PHE A 135 -8.56 7.35 -17.96
N GLN A 136 -8.66 8.63 -17.56
CA GLN A 136 -8.02 9.74 -18.27
C GLN A 136 -6.50 9.58 -18.35
N GLN A 137 -5.87 9.12 -17.27
CA GLN A 137 -4.43 8.84 -17.24
C GLN A 137 -4.05 7.67 -18.16
N ALA A 138 -4.86 6.61 -18.20
CA ALA A 138 -4.65 5.52 -19.14
C ALA A 138 -4.74 5.98 -20.60
N LEU A 139 -5.70 6.84 -20.95
CA LEU A 139 -5.81 7.41 -22.31
C LEU A 139 -4.68 8.36 -22.68
N GLN A 140 -3.96 8.91 -21.71
CA GLN A 140 -2.71 9.66 -21.95
C GLN A 140 -1.52 8.72 -22.20
N GLY A 141 -1.73 7.40 -22.13
CA GLY A 141 -0.72 6.38 -22.39
C GLY A 141 0.04 5.92 -21.15
N ASN A 142 -0.39 6.34 -19.95
CA ASN A 142 0.29 6.06 -18.69
C ASN A 142 -0.34 4.89 -17.95
N THR A 143 0.48 4.05 -17.32
CA THR A 143 -0.03 3.20 -16.23
C THR A 143 -0.16 4.05 -14.98
N TYR A 144 -1.35 4.08 -14.39
CA TYR A 144 -1.67 4.97 -13.29
C TYR A 144 -2.31 4.22 -12.12
N VAL A 145 -1.96 4.65 -10.91
CA VAL A 145 -2.48 4.14 -9.64
C VAL A 145 -3.24 5.29 -8.97
N SER A 146 -4.53 5.11 -8.73
CA SER A 146 -5.35 6.12 -8.05
C SER A 146 -4.99 6.22 -6.56
N GLY A 147 -5.43 7.31 -5.93
CA GLY A 147 -5.56 7.34 -4.47
C GLY A 147 -6.58 6.33 -3.95
N ILE A 148 -6.67 6.21 -2.63
CA ILE A 148 -7.71 5.41 -1.96
C ILE A 148 -9.02 6.17 -2.05
N VAL A 149 -10.06 5.49 -2.53
CA VAL A 149 -11.42 6.02 -2.68
C VAL A 149 -12.44 5.04 -2.11
N HIS A 150 -13.61 5.53 -1.76
CA HIS A 150 -14.72 4.67 -1.33
C HIS A 150 -15.33 3.96 -2.54
N SER A 151 -15.61 2.66 -2.42
CA SER A 151 -16.25 1.92 -3.49
C SER A 151 -17.70 2.39 -3.71
N GLU A 152 -18.01 2.71 -4.97
CA GLU A 152 -19.36 3.10 -5.41
C GLU A 152 -20.34 1.94 -5.50
N ILE A 153 -19.83 0.71 -5.48
CA ILE A 153 -20.63 -0.51 -5.47
C ILE A 153 -20.31 -1.35 -4.23
N PRO A 154 -21.24 -2.18 -3.73
CA PRO A 154 -20.95 -3.13 -2.67
C PRO A 154 -19.87 -4.13 -3.09
N LEU A 155 -18.85 -4.31 -2.25
CA LEU A 155 -17.75 -5.26 -2.47
C LEU A 155 -17.78 -6.36 -1.41
N ILE A 156 -17.26 -7.54 -1.76
CA ILE A 156 -17.15 -8.64 -0.80
C ILE A 156 -16.04 -8.31 0.21
N ASN A 157 -16.41 -8.24 1.50
CA ASN A 157 -15.50 -8.04 2.62
C ASN A 157 -14.83 -9.35 3.07
N GLU A 158 -14.04 -9.29 4.14
CA GLU A 158 -13.31 -10.44 4.68
C GLU A 158 -14.21 -11.56 5.24
N PHE A 159 -15.48 -11.25 5.55
CA PHE A 159 -16.49 -12.21 6.01
C PHE A 159 -17.31 -12.80 4.85
N GLY A 160 -17.03 -12.42 3.61
CA GLY A 160 -17.77 -12.88 2.44
C GLY A 160 -19.06 -12.09 2.17
N GLU A 161 -19.28 -10.97 2.87
CA GLU A 161 -20.50 -10.17 2.79
C GLU A 161 -20.31 -8.97 1.85
N LYS A 162 -21.36 -8.58 1.11
CA LYS A 162 -21.34 -7.38 0.28
C LYS A 162 -21.47 -6.13 1.16
N GLU A 163 -20.42 -5.34 1.22
CA GLU A 163 -20.32 -4.11 2.02
C GLU A 163 -20.16 -2.87 1.11
N PRO A 164 -21.01 -1.84 1.26
CA PRO A 164 -20.88 -0.60 0.52
C PRO A 164 -19.74 0.27 1.05
N GLY A 165 -19.13 1.09 0.18
CA GLY A 165 -18.16 2.09 0.61
C GLY A 165 -16.79 1.55 1.04
N MET A 166 -16.51 0.26 0.87
CA MET A 166 -15.19 -0.31 1.17
C MET A 166 -14.06 0.48 0.50
N PRO A 167 -12.94 0.74 1.20
CA PRO A 167 -11.83 1.49 0.65
C PRO A 167 -11.12 0.70 -0.46
N THR A 168 -10.94 1.35 -1.61
CA THR A 168 -10.41 0.70 -2.81
C THR A 168 -9.49 1.61 -3.59
N MET A 169 -8.65 1.02 -4.43
CA MET A 169 -7.77 1.73 -5.36
C MET A 169 -7.92 1.14 -6.75
N PHE A 170 -7.56 1.92 -7.77
CA PHE A 170 -7.59 1.50 -9.15
C PHE A 170 -6.18 1.57 -9.75
N VAL A 171 -5.79 0.49 -10.42
CA VAL A 171 -4.60 0.47 -11.28
C VAL A 171 -5.08 0.37 -12.70
N SER A 172 -4.72 1.33 -13.53
CA SER A 172 -5.19 1.47 -14.90
C SER A 172 -4.01 1.49 -15.84
N THR A 173 -4.15 0.90 -17.02
CA THR A 173 -3.11 0.94 -18.05
C THR A 173 -3.75 0.90 -19.45
N PRO A 174 -3.19 1.62 -20.43
CA PRO A 174 -3.74 1.65 -21.78
C PRO A 174 -3.68 0.28 -22.45
N LEU A 175 -4.74 -0.04 -23.19
CA LEU A 175 -4.71 -1.10 -24.20
C LEU A 175 -4.30 -0.48 -25.52
N ARG A 176 -3.16 -0.93 -26.06
CA ARG A 176 -2.61 -0.43 -27.33
C ARG A 176 -2.76 -1.49 -28.41
N ASP A 177 -3.25 -1.08 -29.58
CA ASP A 177 -3.26 -1.95 -30.75
C ASP A 177 -1.85 -2.12 -31.36
N ARG A 178 -1.78 -2.83 -32.49
CA ARG A 178 -0.51 -3.12 -33.19
C ARG A 178 0.20 -1.86 -33.70
N ASP A 179 -0.56 -0.79 -33.95
CA ASP A 179 -0.04 0.49 -34.44
C ASP A 179 0.33 1.42 -33.27
N GLY A 180 0.18 0.94 -32.03
CA GLY A 180 0.45 1.69 -30.81
C GLY A 180 -0.67 2.65 -30.42
N MET A 181 -1.81 2.64 -31.12
CA MET A 181 -2.96 3.48 -30.80
C MET A 181 -3.70 2.94 -29.58
N ILE A 182 -4.11 3.84 -28.70
CA ILE A 182 -4.87 3.47 -27.50
C ILE A 182 -6.31 3.17 -27.92
N VAL A 183 -6.71 1.91 -27.78
CA VAL A 183 -8.06 1.43 -28.13
C VAL A 183 -8.99 1.32 -26.92
N GLY A 184 -8.45 1.54 -25.72
CA GLY A 184 -9.17 1.48 -24.47
C GLY A 184 -8.24 1.37 -23.28
N ALA A 185 -8.76 0.91 -22.16
CA ALA A 185 -7.97 0.72 -20.94
C ALA A 185 -8.44 -0.52 -20.17
N ILE A 186 -7.49 -1.18 -19.53
CA ILE A 186 -7.78 -2.17 -18.48
C ILE A 186 -7.58 -1.50 -17.12
N ILE A 187 -8.49 -1.80 -16.21
CA ILE A 187 -8.53 -1.26 -14.87
C ILE A 187 -8.70 -2.42 -13.89
N ILE A 188 -7.79 -2.48 -12.91
CA ILE A 188 -7.80 -3.43 -11.81
C ILE A 188 -8.23 -2.68 -10.55
N ARG A 189 -9.28 -3.17 -9.92
CA ARG A 189 -9.72 -2.69 -8.61
C ARG A 189 -9.03 -3.51 -7.51
N VAL A 190 -8.32 -2.82 -6.64
CA VAL A 190 -7.52 -3.41 -5.56
C VAL A 190 -8.16 -3.09 -4.21
N ASP A 191 -8.05 -4.03 -3.28
CA ASP A 191 -8.44 -3.83 -1.88
C ASP A 191 -7.41 -2.93 -1.17
N ALA A 192 -7.83 -1.76 -0.70
CA ALA A 192 -6.95 -0.88 0.04
C ALA A 192 -6.62 -1.42 1.44
N ASN A 193 -7.46 -2.29 2.02
CA ASN A 193 -7.18 -2.90 3.33
C ASN A 193 -5.93 -3.78 3.29
N ALA A 194 -5.57 -4.32 2.11
CA ALA A 194 -4.33 -5.05 1.95
C ALA A 194 -3.07 -4.19 2.20
N LEU A 195 -3.14 -2.86 1.96
CA LEU A 195 -2.06 -1.94 2.33
C LEU A 195 -1.96 -1.77 3.85
N ASN A 196 -3.11 -1.65 4.54
CA ASN A 196 -3.13 -1.57 6.00
C ASN A 196 -2.48 -2.81 6.61
N ASN A 197 -2.88 -4.00 6.15
CA ASN A 197 -2.31 -5.26 6.63
C ASN A 197 -0.80 -5.36 6.34
N LEU A 198 -0.35 -4.84 5.19
CA LEU A 198 1.07 -4.79 4.85
C LEU A 198 1.85 -3.88 5.81
N MET A 199 1.32 -2.70 6.13
CA MET A 199 1.94 -1.76 7.07
C MET A 199 2.06 -2.34 8.47
N LEU A 200 1.03 -3.07 8.94
CA LEU A 200 1.01 -3.72 10.25
C LEU A 200 1.89 -4.98 10.32
N SER A 201 2.24 -5.60 9.18
CA SER A 201 3.05 -6.83 9.16
C SER A 201 4.48 -6.66 9.68
N LEU A 202 5.01 -5.44 9.62
CA LEU A 202 6.26 -5.08 10.28
C LEU A 202 5.96 -4.85 11.76
N ASN A 203 5.90 -5.93 12.55
CA ASN A 203 5.74 -5.88 13.99
C ASN A 203 6.71 -4.85 14.60
N LEU A 204 6.17 -3.69 14.95
CA LEU A 204 6.78 -2.80 15.91
C LEU A 204 6.78 -3.55 17.25
N GLY A 205 7.69 -3.24 18.16
CA GLY A 205 7.63 -3.82 19.51
C GLY A 205 6.26 -3.60 20.16
N THR A 206 6.08 -4.06 21.41
CA THR A 206 4.80 -4.02 22.15
C THR A 206 4.15 -2.64 22.35
N THR A 207 4.68 -1.56 21.76
CA THR A 207 4.26 -0.17 21.95
C THR A 207 4.00 0.61 20.64
N GLY A 208 3.98 -0.04 19.48
CA GLY A 208 4.04 0.64 18.18
C GLY A 208 2.72 0.75 17.41
N GLU A 209 1.67 1.26 18.02
CA GLU A 209 0.54 1.85 17.27
C GLU A 209 0.20 3.19 17.92
N THR A 210 0.33 4.27 17.15
CA THR A 210 -0.45 5.51 17.33
C THR A 210 -0.74 6.06 15.96
#